data_AF-A0A9D7FKG5-F1
#
_entry.id   AF-A0A9D7FKG5-F1
#
_cell.length_a   1.000
_cell.length_b   1.000
_cell.length_c   1.000
_cell.angle_alpha   90.00
_cell.angle_beta   90.00
_cell.angle_gamma   90.00
#
_symmetry.space_group_name_H-M   'P 1'
#
loop_
_entity.id
_entity.type
_entity.pdbx_description
1 polymer ?
#
loop_
_entity_poly.entity_id
_entity_poly.type
_entity_poly.pdbx_seq_one_letter_code
_entity_poly.pdbx_strand_id
1 'polypeptide(L)'
;MKKILLFWAILLTTTLRLFSAEYKLNLRPEQWNINQKGYFLSEIRDVRTDKSIGKVMIQGNLMDASFPASITEDLYQLVKSSISLDTTSVPIIMEIQTFKLSVKGNAAKHQDILDFSIRFIRDIDGEIFELFKLNGKPQMNVQEIYRKLLKRTSLLP
;
A
#
# COMPACT_ATOMS: atom_id res chain seq x y z
N MET A 1 -20.84 -10.10 55.05
CA MET A 1 -20.19 -10.75 53.88
C MET A 1 -21.18 -10.77 52.71
N LYS A 2 -21.14 -9.79 51.79
CA LYS A 2 -21.99 -9.75 50.56
C LYS A 2 -21.58 -8.61 49.60
N LYS A 3 -20.29 -8.27 49.51
CA LYS A 3 -19.79 -7.16 48.67
C LYS A 3 -18.53 -7.46 47.85
N ILE A 4 -18.24 -8.73 47.58
CA ILE A 4 -17.03 -9.13 46.82
C ILE A 4 -17.35 -9.67 45.41
N LEU A 5 -18.63 -9.95 45.12
CA LEU A 5 -19.04 -10.56 43.84
C LEU A 5 -19.31 -9.56 42.70
N LEU A 6 -19.41 -8.25 42.97
CA LEU A 6 -19.74 -7.27 41.92
C LEU A 6 -18.53 -6.73 41.14
N PHE A 7 -17.31 -6.95 41.63
CA PHE A 7 -16.10 -6.39 41.01
C PHE A 7 -15.57 -7.24 39.84
N TRP A 8 -15.99 -8.51 39.75
CA TRP A 8 -15.55 -9.43 38.68
C TRP A 8 -16.41 -9.36 37.41
N ALA A 9 -17.61 -8.79 37.46
CA ALA A 9 -18.49 -8.67 36.29
C ALA A 9 -18.12 -7.50 35.36
N ILE A 10 -17.32 -6.54 35.82
CA ILE A 10 -16.95 -5.34 35.04
C ILE A 10 -15.66 -5.55 34.23
N LEU A 11 -14.86 -6.57 34.56
CA LEU A 11 -13.64 -6.92 33.81
C LEU A 11 -13.89 -7.77 32.55
N LEU A 12 -15.14 -8.17 32.29
CA LEU A 12 -15.53 -8.96 31.11
C LEU A 12 -16.14 -8.12 29.97
N THR A 13 -16.35 -6.81 30.15
CA THR A 13 -16.91 -5.93 29.12
C THR A 13 -15.90 -4.97 28.50
N THR A 14 -14.64 -4.98 28.93
CA THR A 14 -13.58 -4.35 28.13
C THR A 14 -13.29 -5.25 26.96
N THR A 15 -13.98 -4.96 25.86
CA THR A 15 -13.61 -5.37 24.52
C THR A 15 -12.09 -5.39 24.42
N LEU A 16 -11.54 -6.59 24.23
CA LEU A 16 -10.22 -6.77 23.67
C LEU A 16 -10.13 -5.76 22.53
N ARG A 17 -9.35 -4.70 22.73
CA ARG A 17 -8.79 -3.94 21.62
C ARG A 17 -7.89 -4.95 20.93
N LEU A 18 -8.50 -5.74 20.04
CA LEU A 18 -7.81 -6.35 18.92
C LEU A 18 -7.12 -5.18 18.24
N PHE A 19 -5.87 -4.96 18.61
CA PHE A 19 -4.95 -4.23 17.78
C PHE A 19 -4.91 -5.01 16.48
N SER A 20 -5.80 -4.64 15.56
CA SER A 20 -5.59 -4.91 14.14
C SER A 20 -4.29 -4.22 13.82
N ALA A 21 -3.21 -5.01 13.84
CA ALA A 21 -1.91 -4.53 13.46
C ALA A 21 -1.99 -4.34 11.94
N GLU A 22 -2.19 -3.10 11.54
CA GLU A 22 -2.29 -2.68 10.15
C GLU A 22 -0.90 -2.18 9.72
N TYR A 23 -0.47 -2.54 8.51
CA TYR A 23 0.80 -2.07 7.98
C TYR A 23 0.62 -0.88 7.06
N LYS A 24 1.34 0.20 7.36
CA LYS A 24 1.34 1.41 6.55
C LYS A 24 2.41 1.35 5.46
N LEU A 25 1.98 1.37 4.20
CA LEU A 25 2.90 1.52 3.07
C LEU A 25 3.48 2.93 3.05
N ASN A 26 4.80 3.04 3.01
CA ASN A 26 5.52 4.31 2.87
C ASN A 26 6.15 4.41 1.48
N LEU A 27 5.65 5.34 0.66
CA LEU A 27 6.20 5.64 -0.66
C LEU A 27 7.44 6.56 -0.52
N ARG A 28 8.53 6.29 -1.25
CA ARG A 28 9.80 7.03 -1.13
C ARG A 28 10.08 7.85 -2.40
N PRO A 29 9.82 9.17 -2.39
CA PRO A 29 9.89 10.02 -3.59
C PRO A 29 11.29 10.27 -4.14
N GLU A 30 12.30 10.33 -3.28
CA GLU A 30 13.68 10.63 -3.69
C GLU A 30 14.31 9.58 -4.62
N GLN A 31 13.65 8.44 -4.81
CA GLN A 31 14.11 7.35 -5.66
C GLN A 31 13.62 7.46 -7.11
N TRP A 32 12.75 8.44 -7.43
CA TRP A 32 12.09 8.60 -8.73
C TRP A 32 12.48 9.94 -9.35
N ASN A 33 13.44 9.93 -10.29
CA ASN A 33 13.84 11.14 -11.02
C ASN A 33 13.25 11.11 -12.44
N ILE A 34 12.08 11.73 -12.64
CA ILE A 34 11.37 11.70 -13.92
C ILE A 34 11.38 13.10 -14.55
N ASN A 35 12.11 13.27 -15.65
CA ASN A 35 12.05 14.46 -16.48
C ASN A 35 10.84 14.41 -17.41
N GLN A 36 9.80 15.20 -17.13
CA GLN A 36 8.61 15.31 -17.99
C GLN A 36 8.77 16.42 -19.05
N LYS A 37 8.24 16.19 -20.26
CA LYS A 37 8.09 17.22 -21.31
C LYS A 37 6.63 17.24 -21.78
N GLY A 38 5.95 18.37 -21.64
CA GLY A 38 4.67 18.68 -22.32
C GLY A 38 3.36 18.36 -21.58
N TYR A 39 3.38 17.63 -20.46
CA TYR A 39 2.20 17.34 -19.64
C TYR A 39 2.47 17.65 -18.17
N PHE A 40 1.42 18.02 -17.41
CA PHE A 40 1.47 18.09 -15.95
C PHE A 40 0.31 17.33 -15.33
N LEU A 41 0.57 16.65 -14.21
CA LEU A 41 -0.47 15.96 -13.45
C LEU A 41 -1.31 16.97 -12.67
N SER A 42 -2.58 17.15 -13.05
CA SER A 42 -3.50 18.06 -12.37
C SER A 42 -4.16 17.42 -11.15
N GLU A 43 -4.58 16.16 -11.28
CA GLU A 43 -5.41 15.46 -10.29
C GLU A 43 -5.10 13.95 -10.27
N ILE A 44 -5.26 13.31 -9.10
CA ILE A 44 -5.34 11.85 -8.97
C ILE A 44 -6.72 11.47 -8.44
N ARG A 45 -7.42 10.58 -9.16
CA ARG A 45 -8.73 10.04 -8.78
C ARG A 45 -8.62 8.58 -8.41
N ASP A 46 -9.21 8.20 -7.28
CA ASP A 46 -9.41 6.79 -6.92
C ASP A 46 -10.79 6.33 -7.40
N VAL A 47 -10.81 5.68 -8.57
CA VAL A 47 -12.02 5.13 -9.20
C VAL A 47 -12.18 3.62 -8.95
N ARG A 48 -11.39 3.04 -8.04
CA ARG A 48 -11.49 1.63 -7.68
C ARG A 48 -12.86 1.32 -7.06
N THR A 49 -13.47 0.19 -7.43
CA THR A 49 -14.68 -0.29 -6.77
C THR A 49 -14.37 -0.82 -5.37
N ASP A 50 -13.23 -1.51 -5.21
CA ASP A 50 -12.71 -1.99 -3.93
C ASP A 50 -11.59 -1.06 -3.45
N LYS A 51 -11.81 -0.39 -2.31
CA LYS A 51 -10.84 0.54 -1.72
C LYS A 51 -9.76 -0.14 -0.88
N SER A 52 -9.93 -1.45 -0.58
CA SER A 52 -8.93 -2.22 0.17
C SER A 52 -7.60 -2.27 -0.57
N ILE A 53 -6.50 -2.13 0.17
CA ILE A 53 -5.15 -2.31 -0.39
C ILE A 53 -4.79 -3.79 -0.41
N GLY A 54 -5.46 -4.66 0.35
CA GLY A 54 -5.17 -6.08 0.46
C GLY A 54 -4.24 -6.39 1.61
N LYS A 55 -3.37 -7.41 1.45
CA LYS A 55 -2.57 -7.97 2.55
C LYS A 55 -1.08 -8.01 2.23
N VAL A 56 -0.27 -7.95 3.28
CA VAL A 56 1.19 -8.09 3.25
C VAL A 56 1.66 -9.10 4.30
N MET A 57 2.83 -9.71 4.08
CA MET A 57 3.46 -10.61 5.04
C MET A 57 4.50 -9.85 5.87
N ILE A 58 4.33 -9.82 7.19
CA ILE A 58 5.26 -9.14 8.10
C ILE A 58 5.58 -10.09 9.25
N GLN A 59 6.88 -10.39 9.42
CA GLN A 59 7.36 -11.29 10.47
C GLN A 59 6.59 -12.62 10.51
N GLY A 60 6.22 -13.13 9.32
CA GLY A 60 5.49 -14.39 9.16
C GLY A 60 3.98 -14.33 9.35
N ASN A 61 3.40 -13.15 9.61
CA ASN A 61 1.95 -12.97 9.73
C ASN A 61 1.37 -12.18 8.55
N LEU A 62 0.20 -12.61 8.07
CA LEU A 62 -0.57 -11.84 7.10
C LEU A 62 -1.31 -10.70 7.79
N MET A 63 -1.02 -9.48 7.37
CA MET A 63 -1.56 -8.25 7.93
C MET A 63 -2.26 -7.46 6.83
N ASP A 64 -3.37 -6.81 7.16
CA ASP A 64 -4.02 -5.89 6.22
C ASP A 64 -3.12 -4.67 5.99
N ALA A 65 -2.99 -4.27 4.73
CA ALA A 65 -2.22 -3.12 4.32
C ALA A 65 -3.12 -1.88 4.25
N SER A 66 -2.56 -0.74 4.65
CA SER A 66 -3.18 0.56 4.48
C SER A 66 -2.17 1.63 4.12
N PHE A 67 -2.70 2.79 3.75
CA PHE A 67 -1.93 3.99 3.55
C PHE A 67 -2.07 4.89 4.79
N PRO A 68 -1.02 5.64 5.17
CA PRO A 68 -1.13 6.69 6.18
C PRO A 68 -2.27 7.68 5.92
N ALA A 69 -2.51 8.05 4.65
CA ALA A 69 -3.62 8.87 4.19
C ALA A 69 -4.44 8.11 3.11
N SER A 70 -5.24 8.83 2.30
CA SER A 70 -5.87 8.21 1.13
C SER A 70 -4.81 7.87 0.08
N ILE A 71 -5.05 6.81 -0.70
CA ILE A 71 -4.15 6.42 -1.81
C ILE A 71 -3.93 7.57 -2.80
N THR A 72 -4.93 8.43 -2.99
CA THR A 72 -4.83 9.61 -3.85
C THR A 72 -3.84 10.62 -3.30
N GLU A 73 -3.89 10.91 -2.00
CA GLU A 73 -3.00 11.88 -1.36
C GLU A 73 -1.56 11.37 -1.36
N ASP A 74 -1.33 10.14 -0.92
CA ASP A 74 0.02 9.57 -0.84
C ASP A 74 0.68 9.43 -2.23
N LEU A 75 -0.09 9.00 -3.24
CA LEU A 75 0.42 8.97 -4.61
C LEU A 75 0.61 10.38 -5.18
N TYR A 76 -0.26 11.33 -4.84
CA TYR A 76 -0.13 12.70 -5.33
C TYR A 76 1.15 13.33 -4.78
N GLN A 77 1.41 13.22 -3.48
CA GLN A 77 2.65 13.69 -2.86
C GLN A 77 3.89 13.02 -3.46
N LEU A 78 3.85 11.69 -3.70
CA LEU A 78 4.92 10.96 -4.37
C LEU A 78 5.19 11.54 -5.77
N VAL A 79 4.15 11.68 -6.60
CA VAL A 79 4.32 12.10 -7.98
C VAL A 79 4.77 13.56 -8.05
N LYS A 80 4.17 14.46 -7.25
CA LYS A 80 4.50 15.89 -7.24
C LYS A 80 5.95 16.15 -6.84
N SER A 81 6.48 15.38 -5.90
CA SER A 81 7.88 15.48 -5.48
C SER A 81 8.86 14.85 -6.47
N SER A 82 8.37 14.02 -7.39
CA SER A 82 9.18 13.33 -8.41
C SER A 82 9.24 14.08 -9.76
N ILE A 83 8.49 15.18 -9.93
CA ILE A 83 8.37 15.93 -11.20
C ILE A 83 8.53 17.44 -11.00
N SER A 84 9.16 18.11 -11.95
CA SER A 84 9.14 19.58 -12.05
C SER A 84 7.88 20.02 -12.79
N LEU A 85 7.00 20.77 -12.13
CA LEU A 85 5.76 21.27 -12.73
C LEU A 85 6.05 22.51 -13.59
N ASP A 86 5.85 22.39 -14.91
CA ASP A 86 5.76 23.54 -15.83
C ASP A 86 4.28 23.80 -16.16
N THR A 87 3.76 24.94 -15.72
CA THR A 87 2.35 25.34 -15.90
C THR A 87 1.96 25.68 -17.34
N THR A 88 2.91 25.68 -18.28
CA THR A 88 2.63 25.84 -19.72
C THR A 88 2.21 24.52 -20.40
N SER A 89 2.21 23.42 -19.66
CA SER A 89 1.95 22.07 -20.15
C SER A 89 0.47 21.67 -20.15
N VAL A 90 0.12 20.60 -20.85
CA VAL A 90 -1.26 20.09 -20.92
C VAL A 90 -1.67 19.35 -19.62
N PRO A 91 -2.84 19.64 -19.01
CA PRO A 91 -3.29 18.93 -17.80
C PRO A 91 -3.69 17.50 -18.11
N ILE A 92 -3.25 16.57 -17.27
CA ILE A 92 -3.64 15.16 -17.28
C ILE A 92 -4.12 14.72 -15.90
N ILE A 93 -5.14 13.87 -15.87
CA ILE A 93 -5.70 13.26 -14.66
C ILE A 93 -5.24 11.81 -14.61
N MET A 94 -4.70 11.38 -13.47
CA MET A 94 -4.38 9.98 -13.22
C MET A 94 -5.55 9.32 -12.50
N GLU A 95 -6.10 8.24 -13.05
CA GLU A 95 -7.15 7.47 -12.41
C GLU A 95 -6.66 6.08 -12.01
N ILE A 96 -6.79 5.76 -10.73
CA ILE A 96 -6.44 4.47 -10.15
C ILE A 96 -7.67 3.56 -10.30
N GLN A 97 -7.59 2.58 -11.21
CA GLN A 97 -8.64 1.61 -11.45
C GLN A 97 -8.47 0.33 -10.63
N THR A 98 -7.23 -0.05 -10.35
CA THR A 98 -6.90 -1.19 -9.49
C THR A 98 -5.60 -0.91 -8.77
N PHE A 99 -5.55 -1.25 -7.49
CA PHE A 99 -4.34 -1.23 -6.68
C PHE A 99 -4.53 -2.20 -5.51
N LYS A 100 -3.95 -3.40 -5.61
CA LYS A 100 -4.18 -4.47 -4.64
C LYS A 100 -2.93 -5.32 -4.43
N LEU A 101 -2.54 -5.44 -3.17
CA LEU A 101 -1.50 -6.32 -2.67
C LEU A 101 -2.10 -7.66 -2.27
N SER A 102 -1.45 -8.73 -2.69
CA SER A 102 -1.78 -10.09 -2.26
C SER A 102 -0.52 -10.88 -2.04
N VAL A 103 -0.61 -11.80 -1.08
CA VAL A 103 0.48 -12.72 -0.75
C VAL A 103 -0.01 -14.14 -1.01
N LYS A 104 0.81 -14.94 -1.70
CA LYS A 104 0.60 -16.37 -1.89
C LYS A 104 1.71 -17.17 -1.21
N GLY A 105 1.36 -18.25 -0.52
CA GLY A 105 2.33 -19.14 0.14
C GLY A 105 2.29 -19.01 1.66
N ASN A 106 3.44 -19.26 2.30
CA ASN A 106 3.57 -19.25 3.76
C ASN A 106 4.71 -18.33 4.19
N ALA A 107 4.88 -18.14 5.51
CA ALA A 107 5.89 -17.26 6.08
C ALA A 107 7.30 -17.47 5.48
N ALA A 108 7.77 -18.72 5.41
CA ALA A 108 9.12 -19.05 4.95
C ALA A 108 9.33 -18.88 3.44
N LYS A 109 8.28 -19.09 2.64
CA LYS A 109 8.30 -18.94 1.19
C LYS A 109 6.96 -18.39 0.71
N HIS A 110 6.98 -17.13 0.32
CA HIS A 110 5.81 -16.46 -0.23
C HIS A 110 6.15 -15.67 -1.48
N GLN A 111 5.10 -15.33 -2.21
CA GLN A 111 5.13 -14.46 -3.35
C GLN A 111 4.23 -13.26 -3.06
N ASP A 112 4.82 -12.07 -3.08
CA ASP A 112 4.10 -10.81 -3.01
C ASP A 112 3.72 -10.39 -4.43
N ILE A 113 2.47 -9.99 -4.61
CA ILE A 113 1.90 -9.61 -5.90
C ILE A 113 1.22 -8.25 -5.73
N LEU A 114 1.63 -7.27 -6.53
CA LEU A 114 0.92 -6.01 -6.68
C LEU A 114 0.13 -6.03 -7.98
N ASP A 115 -1.18 -6.05 -7.90
CA ASP A 115 -2.09 -5.88 -9.04
C ASP A 115 -2.45 -4.41 -9.19
N PHE A 116 -2.08 -3.79 -10.31
CA PHE A 116 -2.36 -2.39 -10.57
C PHE A 116 -2.89 -2.14 -11.98
N SER A 117 -3.78 -1.16 -12.07
CA SER A 117 -4.33 -0.61 -13.31
C SER A 117 -4.52 0.88 -13.11
N ILE A 118 -3.74 1.69 -13.81
CA ILE A 118 -3.76 3.15 -13.72
C ILE A 118 -3.93 3.69 -15.15
N ARG A 119 -4.86 4.61 -15.37
CA ARG A 119 -5.02 5.30 -16.65
C ARG A 119 -4.75 6.79 -16.52
N PHE A 120 -4.26 7.38 -17.59
CA PHE A 120 -4.06 8.81 -17.72
C PHE A 120 -5.07 9.33 -18.73
N ILE A 121 -5.90 10.27 -18.29
CA ILE A 121 -6.99 10.82 -19.08
C ILE A 121 -6.87 12.33 -19.22
N ARG A 122 -7.58 12.88 -20.21
CA ARG A 122 -7.99 14.28 -20.24
C ARG A 122 -9.50 14.36 -20.15
N ASP A 123 -9.97 15.37 -19.45
CA ASP A 123 -11.37 15.78 -19.43
C ASP A 123 -11.45 17.08 -20.25
N ILE A 124 -12.12 17.02 -21.39
CA ILE A 124 -12.31 18.17 -22.29
C ILE A 124 -13.80 18.30 -22.51
N ASP A 125 -14.40 19.38 -21.99
CA ASP A 125 -15.83 19.67 -22.11
C ASP A 125 -16.74 18.51 -21.65
N GLY A 126 -16.30 17.74 -20.63
CA GLY A 126 -17.03 16.61 -20.07
C GLY A 126 -16.79 15.28 -20.80
N GLU A 127 -16.01 15.28 -21.89
CA GLU A 127 -15.57 14.07 -22.57
C GLU A 127 -14.23 13.57 -22.03
N ILE A 128 -14.20 12.28 -21.67
CA ILE A 128 -13.00 11.61 -21.15
C ILE A 128 -12.22 10.99 -22.30
N PHE A 129 -11.02 11.52 -22.53
CA PHE A 129 -10.05 10.99 -23.49
C PHE A 129 -8.97 10.21 -22.74
N GLU A 130 -8.93 8.89 -22.92
CA GLU A 130 -7.83 8.07 -22.42
C GLU A 130 -6.59 8.28 -23.29
N LEU A 131 -5.54 8.84 -22.70
CA LEU A 131 -4.27 9.04 -23.39
C LEU A 131 -3.43 7.76 -23.36
N PHE A 132 -3.40 7.11 -22.20
CA PHE A 132 -2.55 5.96 -21.95
C PHE A 132 -2.98 5.20 -20.71
N LYS A 133 -2.65 3.91 -20.65
CA LYS A 133 -2.97 3.01 -19.54
C LYS A 133 -1.78 2.13 -19.16
N LEU A 134 -1.50 2.06 -17.86
CA LEU A 134 -0.50 1.22 -17.23
C LEU A 134 -1.16 0.10 -16.45
N ASN A 135 -0.90 -1.15 -16.85
CA ASN A 135 -1.39 -2.33 -16.16
C ASN A 135 -0.22 -3.25 -15.82
N GLY A 136 -0.29 -3.90 -14.67
CA GLY A 136 0.74 -4.85 -14.30
C GLY A 136 0.38 -5.67 -13.10
N LYS A 137 1.00 -6.85 -13.03
CA LYS A 137 0.97 -7.72 -11.85
C LYS A 137 2.40 -8.15 -11.47
N PRO A 138 3.32 -7.21 -11.19
CA PRO A 138 4.67 -7.57 -10.76
C PRO A 138 4.62 -8.47 -9.52
N GLN A 139 5.54 -9.43 -9.50
CA GLN A 139 5.62 -10.46 -8.48
C GLN A 139 7.03 -10.47 -7.89
N MET A 140 7.13 -10.56 -6.57
CA MET A 140 8.39 -10.72 -5.86
C MET A 140 8.34 -12.02 -5.06
N ASN A 141 9.27 -12.93 -5.34
CA ASN A 141 9.40 -14.16 -4.57
C ASN A 141 10.31 -13.91 -3.37
N VAL A 142 9.77 -14.04 -2.17
CA VAL A 142 10.51 -13.91 -0.92
C VAL A 142 10.77 -15.30 -0.37
N GLN A 143 12.05 -15.60 -0.14
CA GLN A 143 12.49 -16.80 0.56
C GLN A 143 13.34 -16.36 1.74
N GLU A 144 12.85 -16.58 2.96
CA GLU A 144 13.70 -16.39 4.13
C GLU A 144 14.73 -17.51 4.18
N ILE A 145 16.01 -17.15 4.25
CA ILE A 145 17.09 -18.09 4.57
C ILE A 145 17.03 -18.39 6.07
N TYR A 146 16.00 -19.11 6.50
CA TYR A 146 15.80 -19.53 7.89
C TYR A 146 16.72 -20.71 8.22
N ARG A 147 18.07 -20.57 8.18
CA ARG A 147 18.98 -21.58 8.79
C ARG A 147 20.49 -21.32 8.94
N LYS A 148 21.06 -20.13 8.72
CA LYS A 148 22.54 -19.98 8.83
C LYS A 148 23.09 -19.15 10.00
N LEU A 149 22.26 -18.53 10.83
CA LEU A 149 22.76 -17.72 11.97
C LEU A 149 22.53 -18.35 13.36
N LEU A 150 21.56 -19.25 13.52
CA LEU A 150 21.29 -19.91 14.83
C LEU A 150 22.18 -21.11 15.15
N LYS A 151 23.06 -21.55 14.24
CA LYS A 151 24.06 -22.61 14.52
C LYS A 151 25.47 -22.11 14.79
N ARG A 152 25.76 -20.82 14.59
CA ARG A 152 27.11 -20.27 14.83
C ARG A 152 27.29 -19.68 16.24
N THR A 153 26.20 -19.51 17.00
CA THR A 153 26.23 -19.03 18.40
C THR A 153 26.01 -20.11 19.44
N SER A 154 25.76 -21.36 19.04
CA SER A 154 25.63 -22.52 19.95
C SER A 154 26.84 -23.48 19.91
N LEU A 155 27.95 -23.05 19.31
CA LEU A 155 29.20 -23.81 19.25
C LEU A 155 30.37 -22.89 19.60
N LEU A 156 30.40 -22.43 20.85
CA LEU A 156 31.62 -22.04 21.55
C LEU A 156 31.48 -22.57 22.99
N PRO A 157 32.19 -23.65 23.37
CA PRO A 157 32.68 -23.78 24.74
C PRO A 157 33.71 -22.69 25.05
#